data_AF-A0A2U3WXY0-F1
#
_entry.id   AF-A0A2U3WXY0-F1
#
_cell.length_a   1.000
_cell.length_b   1.000
_cell.length_c   1.000
_cell.angle_alpha   90.00
_cell.angle_beta   90.00
_cell.angle_gamma   90.00
#
_symmetry.space_group_name_H-M   'P 1'
#
loop_
_entity.id
_entity.type
_entity.pdbx_description
1 polymer ?
#
loop_
_entity_poly.entity_id
_entity_poly.type
_entity_poly.pdbx_seq_one_letter_code
_entity_poly.pdbx_strand_id
1 'polypeptide(L)'
;MSRSRDAVSCEREDKGGGRRGDGLDRPAGRSSGRAAAAGSRRNALPARASRPRRRPRELHGRRGFFLLQTDPPRVNSCVKSGEHVLEELETEGERQLKSLLQHQLDTSVSIEECVSKKESFAPGTMYKPFGKEAAGTMTLSQFQTLHEKDQETASLRELGLNETEILIWKSHVSGEKRTRLRATPEAIQNRLQDIEERISERQRILCLPQRFAKSKQLTRREMEIEKSLFQGADRHSFLKALYYQ
;
A
#
# COMPACT_ATOMS: atom_id res chain seq x y z
N MET A 1 -33.79 -47.87 -21.06
CA MET A 1 -34.62 -46.91 -20.29
C MET A 1 -34.00 -45.54 -20.55
N SER A 2 -34.25 -44.91 -21.69
CA SER A 2 -35.46 -44.13 -22.06
C SER A 2 -35.54 -42.78 -21.35
N ARG A 3 -35.19 -41.71 -22.11
CA ARG A 3 -35.71 -40.31 -22.07
C ARG A 3 -35.30 -39.49 -20.83
N SER A 4 -35.12 -38.16 -20.85
CA SER A 4 -35.62 -37.11 -21.74
C SER A 4 -34.65 -35.93 -21.80
N ARG A 5 -34.64 -35.26 -22.95
CA ARG A 5 -34.19 -33.87 -23.14
C ARG A 5 -35.37 -32.97 -22.77
N ASP A 6 -35.15 -31.95 -21.96
CA ASP A 6 -36.09 -30.85 -21.84
C ASP A 6 -35.51 -29.59 -22.48
N ALA A 7 -36.19 -29.20 -23.56
CA ALA A 7 -36.12 -27.90 -24.18
C ALA A 7 -36.99 -26.94 -23.37
N VAL A 8 -36.51 -25.71 -23.14
CA VAL A 8 -37.36 -24.61 -22.68
C VAL A 8 -37.29 -23.48 -23.69
N SER A 9 -38.49 -23.03 -24.02
CA SER A 9 -38.91 -22.28 -25.19
C SER A 9 -38.39 -20.86 -25.30
N CYS A 10 -38.31 -20.43 -26.56
CA CYS A 10 -38.34 -19.05 -27.00
C CYS A 10 -39.66 -18.38 -26.63
N GLU A 11 -39.61 -17.20 -26.01
CA GLU A 11 -40.72 -16.24 -26.03
C GLU A 11 -40.33 -15.13 -27.03
N ARG A 12 -41.13 -15.04 -28.10
CA ARG A 12 -41.19 -13.91 -29.02
C ARG A 12 -42.18 -12.92 -28.41
N GLU A 13 -41.81 -11.65 -28.31
CA GLU A 13 -42.80 -10.57 -28.30
C GLU A 13 -42.56 -9.64 -29.49
N ASP A 14 -43.64 -9.43 -30.22
CA ASP A 14 -43.76 -8.79 -31.51
C ASP A 14 -44.14 -7.31 -31.37
N LYS A 15 -44.11 -6.63 -32.51
CA LYS A 15 -44.11 -5.17 -32.71
C LYS A 15 -45.42 -4.44 -32.44
N GLY A 16 -45.28 -3.14 -32.16
CA GLY A 16 -46.20 -2.06 -32.57
C GLY A 16 -45.62 -0.70 -32.14
N GLY A 17 -45.57 0.41 -32.89
CA GLY A 17 -46.16 0.79 -34.17
C GLY A 17 -46.80 2.19 -34.07
N GLY A 18 -46.23 3.21 -34.74
CA GLY A 18 -46.88 4.51 -35.06
C GLY A 18 -46.27 5.73 -34.32
N ARG A 19 -45.58 6.72 -34.92
CA ARG A 19 -45.76 7.65 -36.07
C ARG A 19 -46.29 9.05 -35.67
N ARG A 20 -45.42 10.04 -35.92
CA ARG A 20 -45.62 11.39 -36.52
C ARG A 20 -46.18 12.54 -35.68
N GLY A 21 -45.45 13.66 -35.76
CA GLY A 21 -45.88 15.03 -35.47
C GLY A 21 -44.75 16.00 -35.85
N ASP A 22 -44.85 16.58 -37.06
CA ASP A 22 -43.99 17.62 -37.64
C ASP A 22 -44.28 19.03 -37.08
N GLY A 23 -43.35 19.98 -37.30
CA GLY A 23 -43.59 21.44 -37.32
C GLY A 23 -42.76 22.24 -36.31
N LEU A 24 -41.62 22.85 -36.69
CA LEU A 24 -41.46 24.27 -37.13
C LEU A 24 -41.85 25.27 -35.99
N ASP A 25 -41.01 26.18 -35.46
CA ASP A 25 -40.20 27.21 -36.12
C ASP A 25 -39.16 27.86 -35.17
N ARG A 26 -38.08 28.37 -35.76
CA ARG A 26 -37.15 29.42 -35.23
C ARG A 26 -37.78 30.81 -35.53
N PRO A 27 -37.42 31.96 -34.87
CA PRO A 27 -36.02 32.42 -34.82
C PRO A 27 -35.60 33.41 -33.69
N ALA A 28 -34.27 33.65 -33.68
CA ALA A 28 -33.54 34.90 -33.39
C ALA A 28 -33.80 35.68 -32.07
N GLY A 29 -32.77 35.65 -31.21
CA GLY A 29 -32.50 36.69 -30.22
C GLY A 29 -31.00 36.96 -30.15
N ARG A 30 -30.54 37.99 -30.88
CA ARG A 30 -29.21 38.59 -30.70
C ARG A 30 -29.19 39.37 -29.39
N SER A 31 -28.22 39.12 -28.54
CA SER A 31 -27.73 40.16 -27.62
C SER A 31 -26.21 40.11 -27.55
N SER A 32 -25.64 41.20 -28.08
CA SER A 32 -24.27 41.66 -27.96
C SER A 32 -23.93 41.94 -26.49
N GLY A 33 -22.76 41.49 -26.04
CA GLY A 33 -22.31 41.77 -24.68
C GLY A 33 -20.83 41.49 -24.43
N ARG A 34 -19.98 42.40 -24.93
CA ARG A 34 -18.66 42.79 -24.40
C ARG A 34 -17.60 41.71 -24.13
N ALA A 35 -16.58 41.76 -24.98
CA ALA A 35 -15.22 41.37 -24.66
C ALA A 35 -14.68 42.23 -23.50
N ALA A 36 -14.09 41.59 -22.49
CA ALA A 36 -13.18 42.21 -21.54
C ALA A 36 -11.85 41.45 -21.61
N ALA A 37 -10.82 42.18 -22.01
CA ALA A 37 -9.46 41.73 -22.15
C ALA A 37 -8.74 41.65 -20.79
N ALA A 38 -7.66 40.87 -20.80
CA ALA A 38 -6.43 41.05 -20.05
C ALA A 38 -6.50 40.99 -18.51
N GLY A 39 -6.13 39.82 -17.99
CA GLY A 39 -5.74 39.63 -16.59
C GLY A 39 -4.67 38.55 -16.50
N SER A 40 -3.48 38.83 -17.04
CA SER A 40 -2.29 37.99 -16.91
C SER A 40 -1.86 37.95 -15.43
N ARG A 41 -2.32 36.94 -14.68
CA ARG A 41 -1.77 36.60 -13.37
C ARG A 41 -0.88 35.38 -13.55
N ARG A 42 0.42 35.65 -13.56
CA ARG A 42 1.49 34.67 -13.43
C ARG A 42 1.22 33.87 -12.15
N ASN A 43 0.83 32.60 -12.29
CA ASN A 43 0.90 31.67 -11.18
C ASN A 43 2.38 31.33 -10.99
N ALA A 44 3.00 32.02 -10.03
CA ALA A 44 4.31 31.71 -9.52
C ALA A 44 4.29 30.27 -8.96
N LEU A 45 5.23 29.47 -9.43
CA LEU A 45 5.54 28.14 -8.89
C LEU A 45 5.80 28.26 -7.37
N PRO A 46 5.21 27.42 -6.51
CA PRO A 46 5.68 27.35 -5.14
C PRO A 46 7.10 26.78 -5.13
N ALA A 47 8.02 27.57 -4.58
CA ALA A 47 9.41 27.18 -4.36
C ALA A 47 9.47 25.87 -3.59
N ARG A 48 10.23 24.91 -4.11
CA ARG A 48 10.60 23.68 -3.40
C ARG A 48 11.26 24.07 -2.08
N ALA A 49 10.59 23.79 -0.97
CA ALA A 49 11.21 23.84 0.35
C ALA A 49 12.33 22.79 0.41
N SER A 50 13.57 23.26 0.41
CA SER A 50 14.76 22.47 0.65
C SER A 50 14.65 21.82 2.04
N ARG A 51 14.53 20.49 2.06
CA ARG A 51 14.60 19.69 3.28
C ARG A 51 15.93 19.99 4.01
N PRO A 52 15.92 20.28 5.33
CA PRO A 52 17.17 20.41 6.07
C PRO A 52 17.87 19.05 6.13
N ARG A 53 19.11 19.00 5.64
CA ARG A 53 20.02 17.87 5.79
C ARG A 53 20.26 17.63 7.28
N ARG A 54 19.84 16.45 7.79
CA ARG A 54 20.23 15.97 9.11
C ARG A 54 21.76 15.84 9.15
N ARG A 55 22.40 16.57 10.06
CA ARG A 55 23.82 16.38 10.39
C ARG A 55 24.00 15.03 11.09
N PRO A 56 25.03 14.24 10.77
CA PRO A 56 25.39 13.06 11.55
C PRO A 56 25.98 13.51 12.90
N ARG A 57 25.46 12.96 14.01
CA ARG A 57 26.10 13.09 15.32
C ARG A 57 27.30 12.14 15.35
N GLU A 58 28.47 12.71 15.56
CA GLU A 58 29.72 11.97 15.75
C GLU A 58 29.67 11.12 17.02
N LEU A 59 29.75 9.81 16.85
CA LEU A 59 30.04 8.86 17.91
C LEU A 59 31.53 8.96 18.25
N HIS A 60 31.85 9.57 19.38
CA HIS A 60 33.19 9.52 19.95
C HIS A 60 33.46 8.10 20.44
N GLY A 61 34.11 7.30 19.60
CA GLY A 61 34.70 6.03 19.98
C GLY A 61 35.96 6.28 20.80
N ARG A 62 35.87 6.17 22.13
CA ARG A 62 37.04 5.91 22.96
C ARG A 62 37.32 4.41 22.92
N ARG A 63 38.34 4.05 22.13
CA ARG A 63 39.01 2.75 22.19
C ARG A 63 39.76 2.66 23.52
N GLY A 64 39.34 1.74 24.39
CA GLY A 64 40.12 1.28 25.53
C GLY A 64 40.49 -0.19 25.30
N PHE A 65 41.73 -0.40 24.87
CA PHE A 65 42.42 -1.69 24.89
C PHE A 65 42.73 -2.02 26.35
N PHE A 66 42.24 -3.15 26.89
CA PHE A 66 42.88 -3.85 28.00
C PHE A 66 42.62 -5.35 27.87
N LEU A 67 43.65 -6.06 27.44
CA LEU A 67 43.86 -7.46 27.83
C LEU A 67 44.43 -7.45 29.24
N LEU A 68 43.88 -8.25 30.15
CA LEU A 68 44.67 -9.05 31.11
C LEU A 68 43.80 -10.12 31.78
N GLN A 69 44.46 -11.25 31.99
CA GLN A 69 44.01 -12.56 32.45
C GLN A 69 43.64 -12.61 33.95
N THR A 70 42.87 -13.66 34.28
CA THR A 70 42.89 -14.52 35.50
C THR A 70 42.30 -14.07 36.85
N ASP A 71 41.35 -14.92 37.27
CA ASP A 71 41.01 -15.49 38.58
C ASP A 71 40.16 -14.74 39.63
N PRO A 72 39.16 -15.43 40.26
CA PRO A 72 38.32 -14.86 41.31
C PRO A 72 38.86 -15.21 42.71
N PRO A 73 38.81 -14.29 43.69
CA PRO A 73 38.99 -14.68 45.09
C PRO A 73 37.65 -14.88 45.80
N ARG A 74 37.61 -15.98 46.56
CA ARG A 74 36.58 -16.39 47.53
C ARG A 74 36.41 -15.37 48.68
N VAL A 75 35.15 -15.32 49.13
CA VAL A 75 34.59 -14.97 50.45
C VAL A 75 35.58 -14.59 51.56
N ASN A 76 35.40 -13.42 52.18
CA ASN A 76 35.43 -13.28 53.64
C ASN A 76 34.71 -12.02 54.13
N SER A 77 33.93 -12.24 55.18
CA SER A 77 33.18 -11.29 56.01
C SER A 77 34.09 -10.33 56.78
N CYS A 78 33.73 -9.03 56.81
CA CYS A 78 34.13 -8.12 57.89
C CYS A 78 33.18 -6.92 57.90
N VAL A 79 32.35 -6.86 58.94
CA VAL A 79 31.55 -5.69 59.30
C VAL A 79 32.50 -4.56 59.71
N LYS A 80 32.46 -3.44 59.00
CA LYS A 80 32.92 -2.15 59.53
C LYS A 80 31.89 -1.08 59.17
N SER A 81 31.23 -0.63 60.22
CA SER A 81 30.42 0.57 60.31
C SER A 81 31.19 1.78 59.78
N GLY A 82 30.63 2.40 58.75
CA GLY A 82 30.97 3.74 58.28
C GLY A 82 29.74 4.23 57.55
N GLU A 83 29.16 5.35 58.01
CA GLU A 83 28.08 6.05 57.33
C GLU A 83 28.51 6.43 55.92
N HIS A 84 28.33 5.51 54.99
CA HIS A 84 28.07 5.85 53.62
C HIS A 84 26.59 6.19 53.56
N VAL A 85 26.30 7.47 53.31
CA VAL A 85 25.09 7.87 52.59
C VAL A 85 25.16 7.11 51.27
N LEU A 86 24.68 5.86 51.28
CA LEU A 86 24.37 5.11 50.08
C LEU A 86 23.24 5.91 49.46
N GLU A 87 23.56 6.70 48.44
CA GLU A 87 22.56 7.07 47.45
C GLU A 87 21.88 5.76 47.07
N GLU A 88 20.63 5.58 47.53
CA GLU A 88 19.80 4.45 47.16
C GLU A 88 19.71 4.47 45.64
N LEU A 89 20.54 3.64 44.99
CA LEU A 89 20.55 3.52 43.56
C LEU A 89 19.28 2.78 43.18
N GLU A 90 18.22 3.55 42.97
CA GLU A 90 16.90 3.03 42.61
C GLU A 90 17.04 2.04 41.46
N THR A 91 16.69 0.78 41.73
CA THR A 91 16.75 -0.25 40.71
C THR A 91 15.75 0.05 39.60
N GLU A 92 16.00 -0.44 38.39
CA GLU A 92 15.10 -0.19 37.26
C GLU A 92 13.68 -0.73 37.52
N GLY A 93 13.57 -1.84 38.25
CA GLY A 93 12.30 -2.39 38.71
C GLY A 93 11.60 -1.52 39.75
N GLU A 94 12.32 -0.95 40.72
CA GLU A 94 11.75 -0.01 41.70
C GLU A 94 11.19 1.24 41.03
N ARG A 95 11.93 1.81 40.07
CA ARG A 95 11.48 2.96 39.29
C ARG A 95 10.20 2.65 38.50
N GLN A 96 10.14 1.49 37.85
CA GLN A 96 8.94 1.07 37.13
C GLN A 96 7.75 0.90 38.08
N LEU A 97 7.95 0.30 39.24
CA LEU A 97 6.90 0.07 40.24
C LEU A 97 6.39 1.38 40.84
N LYS A 98 7.28 2.33 41.17
CA LYS A 98 6.89 3.66 41.65
C LYS A 98 6.12 4.43 40.59
N SER A 99 6.56 4.40 39.33
CA SER A 99 5.84 5.04 38.22
C SER A 99 4.45 4.42 38.02
N LEU A 100 4.32 3.10 38.10
CA LEU A 100 3.03 2.42 38.01
C LEU A 100 2.09 2.81 39.15
N LEU A 101 2.59 2.78 40.38
CA LEU A 101 1.81 3.14 41.57
C LEU A 101 1.35 4.60 41.51
N GLN A 102 2.24 5.52 41.11
CA GLN A 102 1.91 6.93 40.88
C GLN A 102 0.73 7.07 39.90
N HIS A 103 0.77 6.36 38.77
CA HIS A 103 -0.30 6.41 37.77
C HIS A 103 -1.62 5.78 38.24
N GLN A 104 -1.58 4.81 39.15
CA GLN A 104 -2.78 4.17 39.70
C GLN A 104 -3.45 5.00 40.80
N LEU A 105 -2.65 5.74 41.59
CA LEU A 105 -3.14 6.58 42.68
C LEU A 105 -3.49 8.01 42.22
N ASP A 106 -3.07 8.41 41.03
CA ASP A 106 -3.38 9.72 40.48
C ASP A 106 -4.89 9.87 40.21
N THR A 107 -5.55 10.67 41.04
CA THR A 107 -6.96 11.05 40.92
C THR A 107 -7.15 12.40 40.23
N SER A 108 -6.06 13.07 39.87
CA SER A 108 -6.04 14.43 39.29
C SER A 108 -5.91 14.47 37.77
N VAL A 109 -6.21 13.35 37.10
CA VAL A 109 -6.02 13.21 35.65
C VAL A 109 -6.95 14.15 34.88
N SER A 110 -6.35 14.96 34.00
CA SER A 110 -7.09 15.87 33.12
C SER A 110 -7.62 15.16 31.86
N ILE A 111 -8.69 15.70 31.26
CA ILE A 111 -9.26 15.18 30.01
C ILE A 111 -8.20 15.24 28.88
N GLU A 112 -7.37 16.28 28.86
CA GLU A 112 -6.33 16.49 27.85
C GLU A 112 -5.23 15.41 27.91
N GLU A 113 -4.81 15.00 29.11
CA GLU A 113 -3.86 13.90 29.31
C GLU A 113 -4.44 12.54 28.89
N CYS A 114 -5.75 12.34 29.10
CA CYS A 114 -6.45 11.13 28.67
C CYS A 114 -6.54 11.04 27.13
N VAL A 115 -6.79 12.17 26.46
CA VAL A 115 -6.79 12.24 24.99
C VAL A 115 -5.38 12.04 24.44
N SER A 116 -4.37 12.64 25.06
CA SER A 116 -2.96 12.46 24.67
C SER A 116 -2.49 11.00 24.77
N LYS A 117 -2.93 10.26 25.82
CA LYS A 117 -2.70 8.82 25.92
C LYS A 117 -3.44 8.03 24.82
N LYS A 118 -4.64 8.45 24.40
CA LYS A 118 -5.35 7.84 23.27
C LYS A 118 -4.64 8.06 21.93
N GLU A 119 -3.96 9.18 21.74
CA GLU A 119 -3.17 9.47 20.52
C GLU A 119 -1.92 8.58 20.38
N SER A 120 -1.47 7.93 21.45
CA SER A 120 -0.35 6.98 21.42
C SER A 120 -0.70 5.62 20.80
N PHE A 121 -1.99 5.35 20.60
CA PHE A 121 -2.43 4.16 19.88
C PHE A 121 -2.38 4.41 18.39
N ALA A 122 -1.86 3.45 17.63
CA ALA A 122 -2.05 3.46 16.19
C ALA A 122 -3.58 3.51 15.92
N PRO A 123 -4.05 4.46 15.10
CA PRO A 123 -5.46 4.52 14.77
C PRO A 123 -5.89 3.16 14.21
N GLY A 124 -7.03 2.66 14.69
CA GLY A 124 -7.57 1.38 14.25
C GLY A 124 -7.63 1.34 12.72
N THR A 125 -7.36 0.18 12.13
CA THR A 125 -7.43 0.00 10.68
C THR A 125 -8.86 0.24 10.22
N MET A 126 -9.16 1.46 9.78
CA MET A 126 -10.46 1.79 9.21
C MET A 126 -10.51 1.18 7.81
N TYR A 127 -11.46 0.27 7.58
CA TYR A 127 -11.72 -0.25 6.24
C TYR A 127 -12.11 0.91 5.33
N LYS A 128 -11.31 1.14 4.29
CA LYS A 128 -11.61 2.12 3.25
C LYS A 128 -12.35 1.39 2.12
N PRO A 129 -13.65 1.65 1.93
CA PRO A 129 -14.41 0.98 0.89
C PRO A 129 -13.88 1.34 -0.51
N PHE A 130 -14.15 0.50 -1.51
CA PHE A 130 -13.70 0.70 -2.89
C PHE A 130 -14.42 1.89 -3.52
N GLY A 131 -13.75 3.04 -3.52
CA GLY A 131 -14.30 4.30 -4.04
C GLY A 131 -15.36 4.93 -3.13
N LYS A 132 -15.87 6.09 -3.56
CA LYS A 132 -16.89 6.86 -2.81
C LYS A 132 -18.27 6.23 -2.92
N GLU A 133 -18.52 5.48 -4.00
CA GLU A 133 -19.81 4.87 -4.30
C GLU A 133 -20.13 3.75 -3.31
N ALA A 134 -19.12 3.04 -2.82
CA ALA A 134 -19.23 1.97 -1.84
C ALA A 134 -19.48 2.46 -0.40
N ALA A 135 -19.55 3.77 -0.17
CA ALA A 135 -19.89 4.34 1.13
C ALA A 135 -21.41 4.47 1.27
N GLY A 136 -21.96 3.98 2.39
CA GLY A 136 -23.39 4.06 2.70
C GLY A 136 -24.11 2.72 2.52
N THR A 137 -25.45 2.75 2.58
CA THR A 137 -26.29 1.56 2.46
C THR A 137 -26.62 1.29 0.98
N MET A 138 -26.29 0.10 0.50
CA MET A 138 -26.60 -0.35 -0.86
C MET A 138 -27.02 -1.82 -0.87
N THR A 139 -27.64 -2.28 -1.95
CA THR A 139 -28.02 -3.68 -2.10
C THR A 139 -26.78 -4.56 -2.30
N LEU A 140 -26.81 -5.82 -1.83
CA LEU A 140 -25.71 -6.77 -1.98
C LEU A 140 -25.25 -6.92 -3.45
N SER A 141 -26.18 -6.94 -4.40
CA SER A 141 -25.86 -7.01 -5.83
C SER A 141 -25.07 -5.79 -6.32
N GLN A 142 -25.46 -4.58 -5.89
CA GLN A 142 -24.74 -3.35 -6.21
C GLN A 142 -23.32 -3.41 -5.63
N PHE A 143 -23.17 -3.86 -4.38
CA PHE A 143 -21.87 -4.03 -3.76
C PHE A 143 -20.98 -5.02 -4.50
N GLN A 144 -21.51 -6.19 -4.89
CA GLN A 144 -20.76 -7.20 -5.66
C GLN A 144 -20.26 -6.63 -6.99
N THR A 145 -21.12 -5.94 -7.74
CA THR A 145 -20.71 -5.35 -9.02
C THR A 145 -19.61 -4.30 -8.87
N LEU A 146 -19.64 -3.51 -7.79
CA LEU A 146 -18.60 -2.52 -7.53
C LEU A 146 -17.29 -3.19 -7.05
N HIS A 147 -17.39 -4.26 -6.26
CA HIS A 147 -16.24 -5.04 -5.83
C HIS A 147 -15.52 -5.71 -7.00
N GLU A 148 -16.26 -6.33 -7.92
CA GLU A 148 -15.74 -6.91 -9.15
C GLU A 148 -15.04 -5.84 -10.00
N LYS A 149 -15.68 -4.67 -10.18
CA LYS A 149 -15.06 -3.54 -10.89
C LYS A 149 -13.77 -3.06 -10.23
N ASP A 150 -13.70 -3.02 -8.91
CA ASP A 150 -12.48 -2.65 -8.19
C ASP A 150 -11.40 -3.74 -8.36
N GLN A 151 -11.76 -5.01 -8.26
CA GLN A 151 -10.85 -6.14 -8.49
C GLN A 151 -10.28 -6.13 -9.92
N GLU A 152 -11.10 -5.86 -10.93
CA GLU A 152 -10.66 -5.66 -12.31
C GLU A 152 -9.66 -4.50 -12.41
N THR A 153 -9.96 -3.35 -11.78
CA THR A 153 -9.04 -2.21 -11.80
C THR A 153 -7.74 -2.52 -11.07
N ALA A 154 -7.79 -3.25 -9.96
CA ALA A 154 -6.61 -3.70 -9.23
C ALA A 154 -5.77 -4.65 -10.09
N SER A 155 -6.41 -5.58 -10.81
CA SER A 155 -5.74 -6.49 -11.75
C SER A 155 -5.01 -5.71 -12.85
N LEU A 156 -5.63 -4.67 -13.43
CA LEU A 156 -4.97 -3.80 -14.40
C LEU A 156 -3.79 -3.01 -13.80
N ARG A 157 -3.89 -2.59 -12.53
CA ARG A 157 -2.76 -1.95 -11.82
C ARG A 157 -1.61 -2.93 -11.59
N GLU A 158 -1.88 -4.20 -11.27
CA GLU A 158 -0.86 -5.25 -11.12
C GLU A 158 -0.13 -5.54 -12.43
N LEU A 159 -0.84 -5.39 -13.56
CA LEU A 159 -0.25 -5.42 -14.91
C LEU A 159 0.58 -4.17 -15.24
N GLY A 160 0.62 -3.18 -14.35
CA GLY A 160 1.47 -1.99 -14.46
C GLY A 160 0.86 -0.84 -15.26
N LEU A 161 -0.47 -0.84 -15.48
CA LEU A 161 -1.15 0.28 -16.12
C LEU A 161 -1.32 1.46 -15.15
N ASN A 162 -1.21 2.67 -15.68
CA ASN A 162 -1.53 3.90 -14.94
C ASN A 162 -3.04 4.19 -14.94
N GLU A 163 -3.53 4.99 -14.00
CA GLU A 163 -4.96 5.30 -13.85
C GLU A 163 -5.60 5.85 -15.15
N THR A 164 -4.87 6.69 -15.88
CA THR A 164 -5.32 7.21 -17.18
C THR A 164 -5.40 6.12 -18.25
N GLU A 165 -4.46 5.16 -18.24
CA GLU A 165 -4.42 4.04 -19.19
C GLU A 165 -5.53 3.04 -18.88
N ILE A 166 -5.80 2.79 -17.60
CA ILE A 166 -6.93 1.98 -17.13
C ILE A 166 -8.25 2.58 -17.61
N LEU A 167 -8.44 3.90 -17.50
CA LEU A 167 -9.65 4.56 -18.01
C LEU A 167 -9.80 4.41 -19.53
N ILE A 168 -8.72 4.62 -20.28
CA ILE A 168 -8.68 4.44 -21.74
C ILE A 168 -9.07 3.00 -22.10
N TRP A 169 -8.41 2.02 -21.47
CA TRP A 169 -8.65 0.59 -21.69
C TRP A 169 -10.08 0.17 -21.33
N LYS A 170 -10.59 0.58 -20.16
CA LYS A 170 -11.96 0.28 -19.74
C LYS A 170 -12.99 0.85 -20.71
N SER A 171 -12.80 2.08 -21.19
CA SER A 171 -13.70 2.68 -22.18
C SER A 171 -13.68 1.96 -23.53
N HIS A 172 -12.53 1.40 -23.90
CA HIS A 172 -12.38 0.60 -25.12
C HIS A 172 -13.09 -0.75 -24.98
N VAL A 173 -12.92 -1.44 -23.86
CA VAL A 173 -13.50 -2.77 -23.60
C VAL A 173 -15.02 -2.70 -23.33
N SER A 174 -15.49 -1.71 -22.55
CA SER A 174 -16.91 -1.56 -22.23
C SER A 174 -17.75 -1.05 -23.40
N GLY A 175 -17.10 -0.52 -24.45
CA GLY A 175 -17.79 0.15 -25.56
C GLY A 175 -18.56 1.40 -25.14
N GLU A 176 -18.41 1.85 -23.89
CA GLU A 176 -19.00 3.08 -23.40
C GLU A 176 -18.41 4.27 -24.16
N LYS A 177 -19.16 5.39 -24.21
CA LYS A 177 -18.78 6.61 -24.94
C LYS A 177 -17.31 6.92 -24.69
N ARG A 178 -16.50 6.81 -25.76
CA ARG A 178 -15.04 7.08 -25.76
C ARG A 178 -14.79 8.22 -24.80
N THR A 179 -14.06 7.95 -23.72
CA THR A 179 -13.67 8.99 -22.76
C THR A 179 -13.16 10.17 -23.59
N ARG A 180 -13.71 11.37 -23.35
CA ARG A 180 -13.49 12.55 -24.21
C ARG A 180 -12.05 13.04 -24.10
N LEU A 181 -11.12 12.25 -24.61
CA LEU A 181 -9.73 12.59 -24.76
C LEU A 181 -9.67 13.57 -25.91
N ARG A 182 -9.11 14.76 -25.65
CA ARG A 182 -8.86 15.77 -26.68
C ARG A 182 -7.62 15.40 -27.50
N ALA A 183 -7.60 14.19 -28.02
CA ALA A 183 -6.52 13.65 -28.84
C ALA A 183 -7.06 13.27 -30.22
N THR A 184 -6.17 13.20 -31.21
CA THR A 184 -6.51 12.65 -32.51
C THR A 184 -6.89 11.17 -32.35
N PRO A 185 -7.86 10.67 -33.13
CA PRO A 185 -8.31 9.28 -33.01
C PRO A 185 -7.18 8.27 -33.25
N GLU A 186 -6.21 8.62 -34.09
CA GLU A 186 -5.02 7.82 -34.36
C GLU A 186 -4.10 7.72 -33.14
N ALA A 187 -3.87 8.83 -32.41
CA ALA A 187 -3.07 8.80 -31.19
C ALA A 187 -3.71 7.94 -30.09
N ILE A 188 -5.05 7.92 -30.04
CA ILE A 188 -5.79 7.05 -29.11
C ILE A 188 -5.59 5.58 -29.50
N GLN A 189 -5.66 5.26 -30.80
CA GLN A 189 -5.47 3.89 -31.28
C GLN A 189 -4.05 3.38 -31.01
N ASN A 190 -3.03 4.19 -31.30
CA ASN A 190 -1.64 3.85 -30.99
C ASN A 190 -1.45 3.61 -29.49
N ARG A 191 -2.06 4.47 -28.66
CA ARG A 191 -2.01 4.29 -27.20
C ARG A 191 -2.70 3.00 -26.74
N LEU A 192 -3.78 2.59 -27.39
CA LEU A 192 -4.46 1.32 -27.11
C LEU A 192 -3.59 0.12 -27.49
N GLN A 193 -2.91 0.17 -28.63
CA GLN A 193 -1.96 -0.87 -29.05
C GLN A 193 -0.79 -0.98 -28.06
N ASP A 194 -0.20 0.15 -27.65
CA ASP A 194 0.85 0.16 -26.63
C ASP A 194 0.38 -0.49 -25.31
N ILE A 195 -0.87 -0.20 -24.90
CA ILE A 195 -1.46 -0.78 -23.69
C ILE A 195 -1.64 -2.30 -23.84
N GLU A 196 -2.16 -2.75 -24.98
CA GLU A 196 -2.38 -4.16 -25.28
C GLU A 196 -1.07 -4.97 -25.30
N GLU A 197 -0.03 -4.43 -25.92
CA GLU A 197 1.31 -5.04 -25.92
C GLU A 197 1.87 -5.15 -24.49
N ARG A 198 1.77 -4.07 -23.70
CA ARG A 198 2.22 -4.06 -22.30
C ARG A 198 1.46 -5.05 -21.42
N ILE A 199 0.14 -5.17 -21.59
CA ILE A 199 -0.66 -6.18 -20.91
C ILE A 199 -0.15 -7.57 -21.25
N SER A 200 -0.02 -7.87 -22.55
CA SER A 200 0.38 -9.17 -23.05
C SER A 200 1.78 -9.56 -22.58
N GLU A 201 2.73 -8.63 -22.63
CA GLU A 201 4.08 -8.82 -22.14
C GLU A 201 4.09 -9.08 -20.63
N ARG A 202 3.37 -8.28 -19.85
CA ARG A 202 3.35 -8.42 -18.40
C ARG A 202 2.68 -9.73 -17.97
N GLN A 203 1.59 -10.12 -18.62
CA GLN A 203 0.96 -11.42 -18.41
C GLN A 203 1.95 -12.55 -18.73
N ARG A 204 2.64 -12.47 -19.87
CA ARG A 204 3.69 -13.45 -20.24
C ARG A 204 4.76 -13.55 -19.15
N ILE A 205 5.23 -12.43 -18.60
CA ILE A 205 6.23 -12.42 -17.52
C ILE A 205 5.67 -13.07 -16.26
N LEU A 206 4.43 -12.74 -15.87
CA LEU A 206 3.79 -13.31 -14.67
C LEU A 206 3.49 -14.81 -14.80
N CYS A 207 3.26 -15.31 -16.02
CA CYS A 207 3.10 -16.74 -16.28
C CYS A 207 4.42 -17.53 -16.20
N LEU A 208 5.59 -16.88 -16.30
CA LEU A 208 6.86 -17.58 -16.18
C LEU A 208 7.06 -18.09 -14.74
N PRO A 209 7.62 -19.30 -14.55
CA PRO A 209 7.94 -19.80 -13.23
C PRO A 209 8.87 -18.85 -12.47
N GLN A 210 8.33 -18.13 -11.49
CA GLN A 210 9.10 -17.23 -10.64
C GLN A 210 9.95 -18.09 -9.69
N ARG A 211 11.25 -18.22 -9.97
CA ARG A 211 12.20 -19.08 -9.22
C ARG A 211 12.24 -18.82 -7.71
N PHE A 212 11.79 -17.64 -7.26
CA PHE A 212 11.85 -17.20 -5.87
C PHE A 212 10.47 -16.97 -5.22
N ALA A 213 9.35 -17.27 -5.89
CA ALA A 213 8.03 -17.02 -5.30
C ALA A 213 7.76 -17.81 -4.01
N LYS A 214 8.49 -18.92 -3.80
CA LYS A 214 8.41 -19.77 -2.60
C LYS A 214 9.74 -19.90 -1.86
N SER A 215 10.78 -19.17 -2.27
CA SER A 215 12.06 -19.26 -1.58
C SER A 215 11.99 -18.48 -0.27
N LYS A 216 12.23 -19.15 0.86
CA LYS A 216 12.43 -18.50 2.15
C LYS A 216 13.59 -17.51 2.02
N GLN A 217 13.35 -16.23 2.33
CA GLN A 217 14.46 -15.28 2.47
C GLN A 217 15.32 -15.70 3.67
N LEU A 218 16.61 -15.90 3.44
CA LEU A 218 17.53 -16.26 4.51
C LEU A 218 17.86 -15.03 5.35
N THR A 219 17.76 -15.19 6.66
CA THR A 219 18.25 -14.23 7.65
C THR A 219 19.77 -14.08 7.52
N ARG A 220 20.31 -12.96 8.04
CA ARG A 220 21.76 -12.72 8.02
C ARG A 220 22.56 -13.89 8.62
N ARG A 221 22.08 -14.45 9.74
CA ARG A 221 22.71 -15.60 10.40
C ARG A 221 22.66 -16.84 9.50
N GLU A 222 21.52 -17.14 8.87
CA GLU A 222 21.39 -18.28 7.95
C GLU A 222 22.32 -18.11 6.74
N MET A 223 22.46 -16.88 6.23
CA MET A 223 23.37 -16.56 5.13
C MET A 223 24.84 -16.74 5.52
N GLU A 224 25.23 -16.34 6.74
CA GLU A 224 26.58 -16.55 7.27
C GLU A 224 26.89 -18.03 7.48
N ILE A 225 25.93 -18.81 7.97
CA ILE A 225 26.04 -20.27 8.11
C ILE A 225 26.14 -20.94 6.74
N GLU A 226 25.31 -20.54 5.77
CA GLU A 226 25.39 -21.08 4.42
C GLU A 226 26.76 -20.76 3.80
N LYS A 227 27.22 -19.52 3.96
CA LYS A 227 28.55 -19.12 3.50
C LYS A 227 29.61 -19.99 4.15
N SER A 228 29.60 -20.21 5.47
CA SER A 228 30.60 -21.03 6.15
C SER A 228 30.58 -22.50 5.75
N LEU A 229 29.39 -23.09 5.55
CA LEU A 229 29.23 -24.48 5.13
C LEU A 229 29.77 -24.76 3.72
N PHE A 230 29.71 -23.77 2.82
CA PHE A 230 30.12 -23.93 1.42
C PHE A 230 31.33 -23.06 1.03
N GLN A 231 32.18 -22.65 1.97
CA GLN A 231 33.42 -21.95 1.62
C GLN A 231 34.34 -22.90 0.86
N GLY A 232 34.45 -22.72 -0.46
CA GLY A 232 35.33 -23.50 -1.32
C GLY A 232 34.78 -24.86 -1.80
N ALA A 233 33.55 -25.23 -1.43
CA ALA A 233 32.87 -26.44 -1.92
C ALA A 233 31.71 -26.09 -2.86
N ASP A 234 31.49 -26.87 -3.91
CA ASP A 234 30.40 -26.61 -4.86
C ASP A 234 29.04 -26.99 -4.25
N ARG A 235 28.33 -25.97 -3.75
CA ARG A 235 26.95 -26.08 -3.25
C ARG A 235 26.03 -26.79 -4.25
N HIS A 236 26.21 -26.55 -5.55
CA HIS A 236 25.34 -27.12 -6.57
C HIS A 236 25.52 -28.65 -6.65
N SER A 237 26.76 -29.13 -6.63
CA SER A 237 27.06 -30.56 -6.60
C SER A 237 26.45 -31.29 -5.39
N PHE A 238 26.58 -30.70 -4.19
CA PHE A 238 26.02 -31.26 -2.95
C PHE A 238 24.50 -31.34 -3.00
N LEU A 239 23.83 -30.24 -3.38
CA LEU A 239 22.36 -30.22 -3.47
C LEU A 239 21.83 -31.16 -4.56
N LYS A 240 22.56 -31.30 -5.67
CA LYS A 240 22.20 -32.24 -6.75
C LYS A 240 22.27 -33.69 -6.26
N ALA A 241 23.28 -34.05 -5.46
CA ALA A 241 23.42 -35.38 -4.88
C ALA A 241 22.26 -35.76 -3.94
N LEU A 242 21.64 -34.78 -3.27
CA LEU A 242 20.49 -35.01 -2.39
C LEU A 242 19.18 -35.30 -3.14
N TYR A 243 19.06 -34.84 -4.39
CA TYR A 243 17.83 -34.97 -5.18
C TYR A 243 17.87 -36.10 -6.20
N TYR A 244 19.06 -36.52 -6.62
CA TYR A 244 19.26 -37.52 -7.67
C TYR A 244 20.06 -38.72 -7.16
N GLN A 245 19.56 -39.34 -6.09
CA GLN A 245 20.08 -40.60 -5.56
C GLN A 245 19.45 -41.79 -6.30
#